data_AF-A0A6C1PJ04-F1
#
_entry.id   AF-A0A6C1PJ04-F1
#
_cell.length_a   1.000
_cell.length_b   1.000
_cell.length_c   1.000
_cell.angle_alpha   90.00
_cell.angle_beta   90.00
_cell.angle_gamma   90.00
#
_symmetry.space_group_name_H-M   'P 1'
#
loop_
_entity.id
_entity.type
_entity.pdbx_description
1 polymer ?
#
loop_
_entity_poly.entity_id
_entity_poly.type
_entity_poly.pdbx_seq_one_letter_code
_entity_poly.pdbx_strand_id
1 'polypeptide(L)'
;MKPTIVPSIAILALTLLLSGCVMNRVNPEPQTIVLREAAGAALRVEIDPGAQWSSRMQAGPFIFNVLPQFAIWTEDDAGRLVETLYVTGADFRGMRHAEKNEKQAEFFAQILPFWSARVTSSGAPLPSKANPYPDAITSATPTGPTTLVTALTGSVGAAAAVTVYLEINKSGDSNSTFRADNDPAGQPSLIYAGHLGAGATRLELIGHGGRLPDEPAVYTDLSGFDTALELVASIVVTLE
;
A
#
# COMPACT_ATOMS: atom_id res chain seq x y z
N MET A 1 16.72 -70.82 20.33
CA MET A 1 17.53 -69.65 20.73
C MET A 1 17.30 -68.53 19.74
N LYS A 2 16.85 -67.39 20.26
CA LYS A 2 16.72 -66.01 19.73
C LYS A 2 15.96 -65.76 18.40
N PRO A 3 14.91 -64.91 18.44
CA PRO A 3 14.33 -64.30 17.24
C PRO A 3 15.23 -63.14 16.78
N THR A 4 15.23 -62.81 15.49
CA THR A 4 15.84 -61.55 15.02
C THR A 4 14.80 -60.79 14.23
N ILE A 5 14.39 -59.69 14.85
CA ILE A 5 13.39 -58.72 14.40
C ILE A 5 13.98 -57.95 13.22
N VAL A 6 13.24 -57.91 12.11
CA VAL A 6 13.52 -57.05 10.95
C VAL A 6 13.33 -55.58 11.39
N PRO A 7 14.25 -54.65 11.08
CA PRO A 7 14.11 -53.26 11.47
C PRO A 7 13.16 -52.55 10.50
N SER A 8 11.85 -52.61 10.75
CA SER A 8 10.83 -51.89 9.96
C SER A 8 10.30 -50.63 10.65
N ILE A 9 11.04 -50.05 11.61
CA ILE A 9 10.58 -48.86 12.34
C ILE A 9 11.74 -47.86 12.47
N ALA A 10 12.16 -47.26 11.36
CA ALA A 10 13.00 -46.06 11.38
C ALA A 10 12.81 -45.14 10.16
N ILE A 11 11.81 -45.41 9.31
CA ILE A 11 11.51 -44.59 8.12
C ILE A 11 10.02 -44.26 8.12
N LEU A 12 9.53 -43.60 9.17
CA LEU A 12 8.19 -42.99 9.14
C LEU A 12 8.05 -41.78 10.07
N ALA A 13 9.17 -41.10 10.38
CA ALA A 13 9.17 -39.90 11.22
C ALA A 13 10.06 -38.78 10.68
N LEU A 14 10.26 -38.71 9.35
CA LEU A 14 11.03 -37.64 8.70
C LEU A 14 10.38 -37.12 7.40
N THR A 15 9.05 -37.11 7.34
CA THR A 15 8.28 -36.52 6.23
C THR A 15 7.18 -35.56 6.68
N LEU A 16 7.17 -35.16 7.96
CA LEU A 16 6.46 -33.97 8.43
C LEU A 16 7.50 -33.00 8.95
N LEU A 17 7.86 -31.94 8.18
CA LEU A 17 8.41 -30.65 8.69
C LEU A 17 8.89 -29.69 7.59
N LEU A 18 8.26 -29.62 6.41
CA LEU A 18 8.61 -28.57 5.42
C LEU A 18 7.43 -27.88 4.72
N SER A 19 6.18 -28.12 5.14
CA SER A 19 5.09 -27.24 4.73
C SER A 19 5.09 -26.02 5.65
N GLY A 20 5.87 -24.98 5.31
CA GLY A 20 5.82 -23.71 6.04
C GLY A 20 4.38 -23.21 6.12
N CYS A 21 3.92 -22.88 7.33
CA CYS A 21 2.58 -22.30 7.51
C CYS A 21 2.58 -20.88 6.92
N VAL A 22 1.73 -20.64 5.93
CA VAL A 22 1.47 -19.28 5.41
C VAL A 22 0.65 -18.53 6.46
N MET A 23 1.23 -17.47 7.01
CA MET A 23 0.69 -16.75 8.17
C MET A 23 -0.43 -15.75 7.80
N ASN A 24 -0.43 -15.22 6.58
CA ASN A 24 -1.48 -14.35 6.05
C ASN A 24 -1.88 -14.82 4.63
N ARG A 25 -3.16 -15.11 4.40
CA ARG A 25 -3.64 -15.60 3.10
C ARG A 25 -3.92 -14.43 2.16
N VAL A 26 -3.54 -14.58 0.89
CA VAL A 26 -3.93 -13.69 -0.21
C VAL A 26 -5.25 -14.22 -0.77
N ASN A 27 -6.26 -13.35 -0.87
CA ASN A 27 -7.51 -13.65 -1.55
C ASN A 27 -7.51 -12.94 -2.92
N PRO A 28 -7.42 -13.68 -4.03
CA PRO A 28 -7.38 -13.08 -5.36
C PRO A 28 -8.76 -12.58 -5.84
N GLU A 29 -9.84 -12.92 -5.13
CA GLU A 29 -11.19 -12.49 -5.49
C GLU A 29 -11.34 -10.97 -5.38
N PRO A 30 -12.13 -10.33 -6.28
CA PRO A 30 -12.44 -8.92 -6.20
C PRO A 30 -13.05 -8.52 -4.85
N GLN A 31 -12.64 -7.35 -4.34
CA GLN A 31 -13.02 -6.82 -3.03
C GLN A 31 -13.66 -5.44 -3.19
N THR A 32 -14.76 -5.19 -2.49
CA THR A 32 -15.35 -3.85 -2.39
C THR A 32 -15.17 -3.34 -0.96
N ILE A 33 -14.55 -2.18 -0.83
CA ILE A 33 -14.34 -1.51 0.46
C ILE A 33 -15.17 -0.23 0.45
N VAL A 34 -16.16 -0.16 1.33
CA VAL A 34 -17.01 1.02 1.53
C VAL A 34 -16.44 1.81 2.70
N LEU A 35 -15.94 3.02 2.42
CA LEU A 35 -15.21 3.85 3.37
C LEU A 35 -16.13 4.89 4.03
N ARG A 36 -16.93 5.60 3.24
CA ARG A 36 -17.84 6.66 3.73
C ARG A 36 -19.22 6.50 3.08
N GLU A 37 -20.27 6.56 3.90
CA GLU A 37 -21.66 6.74 3.45
C GLU A 37 -21.93 8.25 3.30
N ALA A 38 -22.51 8.66 2.17
CA ALA A 38 -22.29 9.96 1.55
C ALA A 38 -22.88 11.20 2.28
N ALA A 39 -22.04 12.21 2.42
CA ALA A 39 -22.40 13.63 2.34
C ALA A 39 -21.41 14.31 1.37
N GLY A 40 -21.54 14.06 0.06
CA GLY A 40 -20.59 14.51 -0.96
C GLY A 40 -20.81 13.85 -2.33
N ALA A 41 -19.97 14.18 -3.31
CA ALA A 41 -19.99 13.51 -4.62
C ALA A 41 -19.35 12.11 -4.49
N ALA A 42 -20.03 11.08 -4.97
CA ALA A 42 -19.60 9.70 -4.83
C ALA A 42 -18.41 9.43 -5.77
N LEU A 43 -17.41 8.71 -5.24
CA LEU A 43 -16.18 8.39 -5.94
C LEU A 43 -15.91 6.90 -5.85
N ARG A 44 -15.70 6.28 -7.01
CA ARG A 44 -15.31 4.88 -7.14
C ARG A 44 -13.86 4.81 -7.62
N VAL A 45 -12.99 4.13 -6.88
CA VAL A 45 -11.60 3.88 -7.28
C VAL A 45 -11.39 2.39 -7.48
N GLU A 46 -11.11 1.98 -8.70
CA GLU A 46 -10.81 0.61 -9.08
C GLU A 46 -9.30 0.46 -9.23
N ILE A 47 -8.74 -0.53 -8.53
CA ILE A 47 -7.31 -0.86 -8.55
C ILE A 47 -7.19 -2.31 -8.97
N ASP A 48 -6.49 -2.54 -10.07
CA ASP A 48 -6.09 -3.87 -10.50
C ASP A 48 -4.63 -4.12 -10.10
N PRO A 49 -4.37 -5.10 -9.21
CA PRO A 49 -3.03 -5.54 -8.87
C PRO A 49 -2.21 -5.96 -10.09
N GLY A 50 -0.96 -5.52 -10.14
CA GLY A 50 0.03 -6.04 -11.08
C GLY A 50 0.69 -7.33 -10.58
N ALA A 51 1.60 -7.87 -11.39
CA ALA A 51 2.26 -9.15 -11.13
C ALA A 51 3.08 -9.17 -9.82
N GLN A 52 3.55 -8.01 -9.36
CA GLN A 52 4.41 -7.87 -8.17
C GLN A 52 3.67 -7.33 -6.94
N TRP A 53 2.33 -7.21 -6.99
CA TRP A 53 1.50 -6.72 -5.88
C TRP A 53 1.71 -7.50 -4.58
N SER A 54 2.03 -8.79 -4.67
CA SER A 54 2.40 -9.55 -3.48
C SER A 54 3.66 -10.37 -3.74
N SER A 55 4.53 -10.44 -2.74
CA SER A 55 5.69 -11.33 -2.74
C SER A 55 5.71 -12.19 -1.48
N ARG A 56 6.37 -13.34 -1.55
CA ARG A 56 6.54 -14.22 -0.38
C ARG A 56 7.87 -13.94 0.29
N MET A 57 7.82 -13.66 1.58
CA MET A 57 8.98 -13.61 2.46
C MET A 57 8.96 -14.82 3.39
N GLN A 58 10.09 -15.52 3.50
CA GLN A 58 10.25 -16.61 4.44
C GLN A 58 11.10 -16.14 5.63
N ALA A 59 10.54 -16.24 6.83
CA ALA A 59 11.26 -15.99 8.08
C ALA A 59 11.26 -17.27 8.92
N GLY A 60 12.36 -18.04 8.83
CA GLY A 60 12.44 -19.36 9.44
C GLY A 60 11.40 -20.33 8.85
N PRO A 61 10.56 -20.97 9.69
CA PRO A 61 9.52 -21.90 9.21
C PRO A 61 8.25 -21.20 8.71
N PHE A 62 8.16 -19.88 8.84
CA PHE A 62 6.96 -19.11 8.53
C PHE A 62 7.08 -18.43 7.16
N ILE A 63 5.98 -18.44 6.40
CA ILE A 63 5.87 -17.74 5.12
C ILE A 63 4.86 -16.61 5.29
N PHE A 64 5.27 -15.41 4.90
CA PHE A 64 4.45 -14.21 4.90
C PHE A 64 4.29 -13.71 3.46
N ASN A 65 3.11 -13.23 3.13
CA ASN A 65 2.90 -12.42 1.93
C ASN A 65 3.14 -10.96 2.30
N VAL A 66 4.08 -10.32 1.63
CA VAL A 66 4.35 -8.89 1.71
C VAL A 66 3.45 -8.20 0.69
N LEU A 67 2.67 -7.23 1.16
CA LEU A 67 1.76 -6.42 0.35
C LEU A 67 2.24 -4.96 0.38
N PRO A 68 1.94 -4.16 -0.66
CA PRO A 68 2.27 -2.76 -0.68
C PRO A 68 1.46 -1.98 0.35
N GLN A 69 1.94 -0.79 0.63
CA GLN A 69 1.20 0.28 1.26
C GLN A 69 0.94 1.36 0.22
N PHE A 70 -0.26 1.94 0.24
CA PHE A 70 -0.59 3.06 -0.63
C PHE A 70 -1.52 4.06 0.03
N ALA A 71 -1.47 5.29 -0.47
CA ALA A 71 -2.38 6.37 -0.12
C ALA A 71 -3.03 6.94 -1.38
N ILE A 72 -4.26 7.40 -1.24
CA ILE A 72 -5.05 8.07 -2.28
C ILE A 72 -5.56 9.38 -1.70
N TRP A 73 -5.36 10.48 -2.42
CA TRP A 73 -5.78 11.80 -2.00
C TRP A 73 -6.11 12.68 -3.20
N THR A 74 -6.67 13.85 -2.92
CA THR A 74 -6.92 14.89 -3.91
C THR A 74 -6.13 16.15 -3.60
N GLU A 75 -5.69 16.83 -4.65
CA GLU A 75 -5.11 18.17 -4.57
C GLU A 75 -5.88 19.16 -5.45
N ASP A 76 -5.86 20.43 -5.06
CA ASP A 76 -6.32 21.53 -5.89
C ASP A 76 -5.26 21.96 -6.93
N ASP A 77 -5.60 22.89 -7.81
CA ASP A 77 -4.68 23.40 -8.86
C ASP A 77 -3.42 24.09 -8.29
N ALA A 78 -3.39 24.42 -7.00
CA ALA A 78 -2.24 24.97 -6.32
C ALA A 78 -1.36 23.89 -5.65
N GLY A 79 -1.69 22.61 -5.83
CA GLY A 79 -0.98 21.48 -5.22
C GLY A 79 -1.21 21.35 -3.71
N ARG A 80 -2.32 21.92 -3.19
CA ARG A 80 -2.67 21.82 -1.77
C ARG A 80 -3.55 20.59 -1.57
N LEU A 81 -3.26 19.84 -0.51
CA LEU A 81 -4.10 18.73 -0.08
C LEU A 81 -5.54 19.21 0.16
N VAL A 82 -6.48 18.64 -0.59
CA VAL A 82 -7.92 18.83 -0.37
C VAL A 82 -8.39 17.83 0.68
N GLU A 83 -8.18 16.54 0.43
CA GLU A 83 -8.47 15.48 1.41
C GLU A 83 -7.71 14.18 1.10
N THR A 84 -7.41 13.40 2.15
CA THR A 84 -7.00 11.99 1.99
C THR A 84 -8.24 11.11 1.88
N LEU A 85 -8.34 10.38 0.78
CA LEU A 85 -9.47 9.50 0.46
C LEU A 85 -9.30 8.12 1.08
N TYR A 86 -8.07 7.60 1.06
CA TYR A 86 -7.74 6.27 1.57
C TYR A 86 -6.25 6.13 1.88
N VAL A 87 -5.91 5.36 2.89
CA VAL A 87 -4.54 4.91 3.17
C VAL A 87 -4.57 3.50 3.76
N THR A 88 -3.70 2.62 3.30
CA THR A 88 -3.63 1.25 3.84
C THR A 88 -2.85 1.19 5.16
N GLY A 89 -3.28 0.33 6.08
CA GLY A 89 -2.52 -0.02 7.29
C GLY A 89 -2.41 1.11 8.33
N ALA A 90 -3.26 2.13 8.23
CA ALA A 90 -3.37 3.18 9.23
C ALA A 90 -4.40 2.84 10.33
N ASP A 91 -5.00 1.65 10.29
CA ASP A 91 -5.89 1.11 11.32
C ASP A 91 -5.07 0.35 12.38
N PHE A 92 -4.89 0.98 13.54
CA PHE A 92 -4.00 0.53 14.62
C PHE A 92 -4.26 -0.90 15.17
N ARG A 93 -5.35 -1.58 14.79
CA ARG A 93 -5.81 -2.83 15.41
C ARG A 93 -4.91 -4.06 15.13
N GLY A 94 -3.99 -4.00 14.16
CA GLY A 94 -3.21 -5.15 13.69
C GLY A 94 -1.75 -5.29 14.17
N MET A 95 -1.13 -4.30 14.79
CA MET A 95 0.34 -4.30 15.00
C MET A 95 0.73 -4.47 16.49
N ARG A 96 0.94 -5.72 16.92
CA ARG A 96 1.32 -6.09 18.30
C ARG A 96 2.81 -5.90 18.66
N HIS A 97 3.64 -5.38 17.75
CA HIS A 97 5.06 -5.18 18.00
C HIS A 97 5.56 -3.82 17.48
N ALA A 98 5.13 -2.74 18.13
CA ALA A 98 5.87 -1.48 18.11
C ALA A 98 5.50 -0.67 19.36
N GLU A 99 6.29 -0.82 20.41
CA GLU A 99 6.52 0.33 21.26
C GLU A 99 7.15 1.41 20.38
N LYS A 100 6.35 2.44 20.02
CA LYS A 100 6.72 3.86 19.80
C LYS A 100 5.73 4.52 18.84
N ASN A 101 5.07 5.57 19.32
CA ASN A 101 4.09 6.36 18.57
C ASN A 101 4.71 7.08 17.34
N GLU A 102 6.01 7.40 17.37
CA GLU A 102 6.70 8.18 16.31
C GLU A 102 7.13 7.33 15.10
N LYS A 103 7.49 6.06 15.33
CA LYS A 103 7.97 5.15 14.28
C LYS A 103 6.97 4.93 13.14
N GLN A 104 5.68 5.13 13.39
CA GLN A 104 4.63 4.96 12.37
C GLN A 104 4.54 6.17 11.45
N ALA A 105 4.55 7.39 11.99
CA ALA A 105 4.62 8.60 11.17
C ALA A 105 5.92 8.60 10.35
N GLU A 106 7.04 8.20 10.96
CA GLU A 106 8.31 8.00 10.27
C GLU A 106 8.23 6.93 9.18
N PHE A 107 7.51 5.83 9.41
CA PHE A 107 7.31 4.78 8.41
C PHE A 107 6.60 5.33 7.18
N PHE A 108 5.46 6.01 7.36
CA PHE A 108 4.74 6.62 6.24
C PHE A 108 5.57 7.69 5.52
N ALA A 109 6.33 8.51 6.27
CA ALA A 109 7.25 9.48 5.68
C ALA A 109 8.41 8.82 4.88
N GLN A 110 8.78 7.58 5.22
CA GLN A 110 9.79 6.79 4.49
C GLN A 110 9.24 6.13 3.23
N ILE A 111 8.05 5.51 3.33
CA ILE A 111 7.50 4.68 2.25
C ILE A 111 6.52 5.42 1.35
N LEU A 112 5.91 6.51 1.80
CA LEU A 112 5.00 7.38 1.04
C LEU A 112 5.38 8.86 1.28
N PRO A 113 6.62 9.27 0.94
CA PRO A 113 7.14 10.60 1.27
C PRO A 113 6.32 11.74 0.68
N PHE A 114 5.79 11.60 -0.54
CA PHE A 114 5.11 12.69 -1.23
C PHE A 114 3.74 13.01 -0.60
N TRP A 115 2.90 11.99 -0.41
CA TRP A 115 1.65 12.10 0.33
C TRP A 115 1.90 12.59 1.76
N SER A 116 2.93 12.06 2.43
CA SER A 116 3.25 12.45 3.80
C SER A 116 3.60 13.94 3.91
N ALA A 117 4.32 14.48 2.94
CA ALA A 117 4.61 15.90 2.84
C ALA A 117 3.34 16.74 2.62
N ARG A 118 2.38 16.26 1.82
CA ARG A 118 1.09 16.94 1.61
C ARG A 118 0.24 17.01 2.87
N VAL A 119 0.15 15.90 3.60
CA VAL A 119 -0.55 15.83 4.89
C VAL A 119 0.07 16.78 5.90
N THR A 120 1.38 16.69 6.11
CA THR A 120 2.08 17.55 7.09
C THR A 120 2.05 19.03 6.72
N SER A 121 2.16 19.38 5.44
CA SER A 121 2.05 20.76 4.95
C SER A 121 0.65 21.36 5.15
N SER A 122 -0.40 20.53 5.19
CA SER A 122 -1.76 20.98 5.54
C SER A 122 -1.96 21.26 7.05
N GLY A 123 -0.95 20.96 7.88
CA GLY A 123 -1.04 21.00 9.34
C GLY A 123 -1.68 19.76 9.97
N ALA A 124 -2.07 18.77 9.16
CA ALA A 124 -2.61 17.51 9.65
C ALA A 124 -1.49 16.54 10.11
N PRO A 125 -1.70 15.78 11.19
CA PRO A 125 -0.76 14.74 11.61
C PRO A 125 -0.84 13.50 10.71
N LEU A 126 0.32 12.86 10.49
CA LEU A 126 0.40 11.53 9.90
C LEU A 126 -0.24 10.47 10.82
N PRO A 127 -0.71 9.35 10.26
CA PRO A 127 -1.24 8.27 11.05
C PRO A 127 -0.18 7.69 12.00
N SER A 128 -0.57 7.57 13.26
CA SER A 128 0.25 7.00 14.32
C SER A 128 -0.64 6.42 15.41
N LYS A 129 -0.07 5.72 16.38
CA LYS A 129 -0.82 5.24 17.54
C LYS A 129 -1.48 6.36 18.34
N ALA A 130 -0.87 7.55 18.39
CA ALA A 130 -1.46 8.72 19.04
C ALA A 130 -2.52 9.42 18.17
N ASN A 131 -2.45 9.21 16.86
CA ASN A 131 -3.35 9.80 15.88
C ASN A 131 -3.76 8.73 14.84
N PRO A 132 -4.57 7.72 15.23
CA PRO A 132 -5.01 6.70 14.29
C PRO A 132 -6.00 7.30 13.31
N TYR A 133 -5.91 6.91 12.04
CA TYR A 133 -6.92 7.32 11.06
C TYR A 133 -8.20 6.50 11.27
N PRO A 134 -9.39 7.09 11.04
CA PRO A 134 -10.64 6.38 11.22
C PRO A 134 -10.81 5.30 10.13
N ASP A 135 -11.49 4.19 10.47
CA ASP A 135 -11.82 3.10 9.53
C ASP A 135 -12.52 3.62 8.24
N ALA A 136 -13.09 4.83 8.29
CA ALA A 136 -13.67 5.54 7.16
C ALA A 136 -12.68 6.02 6.08
N ILE A 137 -11.36 5.90 6.28
CA ILE A 137 -10.33 6.19 5.26
C ILE A 137 -9.15 5.21 5.32
N THR A 138 -9.25 4.11 6.07
CA THR A 138 -8.17 3.13 6.17
C THR A 138 -8.68 1.71 6.39
N SER A 139 -7.95 0.76 5.85
CA SER A 139 -8.09 -0.67 6.16
C SER A 139 -6.74 -1.37 5.94
N ALA A 140 -6.68 -2.67 6.21
CA ALA A 140 -5.61 -3.51 5.69
C ALA A 140 -5.49 -3.39 4.16
N THR A 141 -4.27 -3.57 3.63
CA THR A 141 -4.04 -3.60 2.18
C THR A 141 -4.86 -4.73 1.54
N PRO A 142 -5.66 -4.44 0.51
CA PRO A 142 -6.37 -5.45 -0.25
C PRO A 142 -5.42 -6.46 -0.91
N THR A 143 -5.89 -7.69 -1.07
CA THR A 143 -5.06 -8.79 -1.61
C THR A 143 -5.34 -9.13 -3.07
N GLY A 144 -6.37 -8.53 -3.67
CA GLY A 144 -6.82 -8.76 -5.04
C GLY A 144 -7.38 -7.49 -5.67
N PRO A 145 -8.03 -7.58 -6.85
CA PRO A 145 -8.72 -6.48 -7.49
C PRO A 145 -9.65 -5.78 -6.51
N THR A 146 -9.59 -4.45 -6.44
CA THR A 146 -10.28 -3.71 -5.39
C THR A 146 -11.07 -2.54 -5.95
N THR A 147 -12.32 -2.42 -5.49
CA THR A 147 -13.15 -1.24 -5.64
C THR A 147 -13.24 -0.52 -4.29
N LEU A 148 -12.72 0.69 -4.20
CA LEU A 148 -12.96 1.60 -3.08
C LEU A 148 -14.18 2.47 -3.40
N VAL A 149 -15.16 2.50 -2.50
CA VAL A 149 -16.32 3.38 -2.58
C VAL A 149 -16.18 4.43 -1.48
N THR A 150 -16.02 5.68 -1.88
CA THR A 150 -15.82 6.83 -0.99
C THR A 150 -16.58 8.05 -1.52
N ALA A 151 -16.46 9.18 -0.85
CA ALA A 151 -17.09 10.43 -1.26
C ALA A 151 -16.15 11.61 -1.02
N LEU A 152 -16.20 12.58 -1.94
CA LEU A 152 -15.47 13.84 -1.79
C LEU A 152 -16.16 14.74 -0.76
N THR A 153 -15.47 15.06 0.34
CA THR A 153 -16.05 15.82 1.47
C THR A 153 -15.59 17.27 1.45
N GLY A 154 -16.07 18.04 0.47
CA GLY A 154 -15.76 19.46 0.38
C GLY A 154 -16.67 20.21 -0.59
N SER A 155 -16.65 21.55 -0.51
CA SER A 155 -17.32 22.47 -1.46
C SER A 155 -16.78 22.41 -2.89
N VAL A 156 -15.93 21.42 -3.18
CA VAL A 156 -15.62 20.93 -4.51
C VAL A 156 -16.90 20.26 -5.02
N GLY A 157 -17.88 21.09 -5.42
CA GLY A 157 -18.98 20.58 -6.23
C GLY A 157 -18.40 19.88 -7.45
N ALA A 158 -19.19 19.05 -8.13
CA ALA A 158 -18.81 18.30 -9.33
C ALA A 158 -18.17 19.12 -10.49
N ALA A 159 -18.01 20.44 -10.33
CA ALA A 159 -17.41 21.40 -11.25
C ALA A 159 -16.00 21.90 -10.85
N ALA A 160 -15.49 21.61 -9.65
CA ALA A 160 -14.13 22.01 -9.26
C ALA A 160 -13.14 20.91 -9.65
N ALA A 161 -12.25 21.22 -10.59
CA ALA A 161 -11.20 20.33 -11.03
C ALA A 161 -10.28 20.00 -9.84
N VAL A 162 -10.16 18.72 -9.52
CA VAL A 162 -9.18 18.21 -8.55
C VAL A 162 -8.34 17.15 -9.23
N THR A 163 -7.08 17.05 -8.83
CA THR A 163 -6.22 15.95 -9.28
C THR A 163 -6.26 14.87 -8.23
N VAL A 164 -6.58 13.64 -8.64
CA VAL A 164 -6.52 12.46 -7.78
C VAL A 164 -5.13 11.87 -7.93
N TYR A 165 -4.52 11.56 -6.79
CA TYR A 165 -3.22 10.93 -6.71
C TYR A 165 -3.33 9.58 -6.02
N LEU A 166 -2.46 8.65 -6.42
CA LEU A 166 -2.15 7.43 -5.69
C LEU A 166 -0.64 7.30 -5.56
N GLU A 167 -0.13 7.17 -4.34
CA GLU A 167 1.27 6.84 -4.08
C GLU A 167 1.34 5.44 -3.48
N ILE A 168 2.22 4.58 -4.01
CA ILE A 168 2.35 3.18 -3.62
C ILE A 168 3.81 2.76 -3.45
N ASN A 169 4.08 2.01 -2.39
CA ASN A 169 5.38 1.37 -2.15
C ASN A 169 5.18 -0.03 -1.58
N LYS A 170 6.07 -0.96 -1.94
CA LYS A 170 6.17 -2.27 -1.30
C LYS A 170 7.47 -2.31 -0.51
N SER A 171 7.38 -2.11 0.80
CA SER A 171 8.56 -2.05 1.67
C SER A 171 9.45 -3.30 1.50
N GLY A 172 10.75 -3.07 1.37
CA GLY A 172 11.76 -4.10 1.15
C GLY A 172 11.91 -4.60 -0.29
N ASP A 173 11.19 -4.03 -1.26
CA ASP A 173 11.27 -4.38 -2.69
C ASP A 173 12.59 -3.88 -3.31
N SER A 174 13.67 -4.60 -3.05
CA SER A 174 15.04 -4.20 -3.37
C SER A 174 15.58 -4.89 -4.61
N ASN A 175 16.45 -4.20 -5.36
CA ASN A 175 17.10 -4.69 -6.56
C ASN A 175 18.58 -4.28 -6.64
N SER A 176 19.22 -4.39 -7.81
CA SER A 176 20.64 -4.04 -7.98
C SER A 176 20.93 -2.54 -7.79
N THR A 177 19.98 -1.67 -8.13
CA THR A 177 20.05 -0.21 -8.00
C THR A 177 19.61 0.24 -6.60
N PHE A 178 18.51 -0.32 -6.12
CA PHE A 178 17.86 0.01 -4.85
C PHE A 178 18.08 -1.12 -3.85
N ARG A 179 19.23 -1.07 -3.18
CA ARG A 179 19.64 -2.11 -2.24
C ARG A 179 18.94 -1.92 -0.89
N ALA A 180 18.74 -3.02 -0.16
CA ALA A 180 18.07 -3.02 1.15
C ALA A 180 18.96 -2.45 2.29
N ASP A 181 20.08 -1.81 1.99
CA ASP A 181 21.03 -1.31 2.99
C ASP A 181 20.56 0.02 3.59
N ASN A 182 19.83 -0.09 4.71
CA ASN A 182 19.33 1.00 5.56
C ASN A 182 18.13 1.79 5.00
N ASP A 183 17.60 1.44 3.84
CA ASP A 183 16.34 1.99 3.32
C ASP A 183 15.22 0.92 3.38
N PRO A 184 14.24 1.05 4.29
CA PRO A 184 13.13 0.10 4.37
C PRO A 184 12.16 0.20 3.20
N ALA A 185 12.20 1.27 2.38
CA ALA A 185 11.35 1.39 1.20
C ALA A 185 11.77 0.43 0.08
N GLY A 186 13.07 0.12 -0.03
CA GLY A 186 13.63 -0.58 -1.19
C GLY A 186 13.58 0.32 -2.42
N GLN A 187 12.88 -0.10 -3.47
CA GLN A 187 12.52 0.78 -4.58
C GLN A 187 11.64 1.93 -4.08
N PRO A 188 11.88 3.19 -4.52
CA PRO A 188 11.06 4.33 -4.11
C PRO A 188 9.57 4.13 -4.41
N SER A 189 8.70 4.87 -3.72
CA SER A 189 7.27 4.88 -4.02
C SER A 189 6.99 5.36 -5.45
N LEU A 190 6.01 4.75 -6.12
CA LEU A 190 5.50 5.23 -7.40
C LEU A 190 4.30 6.14 -7.19
N ILE A 191 4.18 7.20 -7.99
CA ILE A 191 3.10 8.18 -7.91
C ILE A 191 2.32 8.15 -9.22
N TYR A 192 1.02 7.87 -9.10
CA TYR A 192 0.06 7.92 -10.19
C TYR A 192 -0.85 9.14 -9.99
N ALA A 193 -1.24 9.80 -11.09
CA ALA A 193 -2.13 10.94 -11.02
C ALA A 193 -3.08 11.04 -12.23
N GLY A 194 -4.20 11.72 -12.03
CA GLY A 194 -5.19 11.98 -13.07
C GLY A 194 -6.16 13.09 -12.65
N HIS A 195 -6.57 13.91 -13.61
CA HIS A 195 -7.52 14.99 -13.37
C HIS A 195 -8.95 14.45 -13.32
N LEU A 196 -9.62 14.67 -12.19
CA LEU A 196 -11.00 14.26 -12.01
C LEU A 196 -11.93 15.25 -12.74
N GLY A 197 -12.51 14.78 -13.84
CA GLY A 197 -13.55 15.49 -14.59
C GLY A 197 -14.88 14.74 -14.53
N ALA A 198 -15.71 14.90 -15.57
CA ALA A 198 -16.91 14.10 -15.72
C ALA A 198 -16.57 12.67 -16.15
N GLY A 199 -17.02 11.67 -15.39
CA GLY A 199 -16.89 10.25 -15.71
C GLY A 199 -15.61 9.59 -15.20
N ALA A 200 -15.16 8.56 -15.91
CA ALA A 200 -14.02 7.74 -15.53
C ALA A 200 -12.69 8.33 -16.04
N THR A 201 -11.68 8.35 -15.18
CA THR A 201 -10.32 8.80 -15.47
C THR A 201 -9.33 7.72 -15.04
N ARG A 202 -8.39 7.39 -15.92
CA ARG A 202 -7.26 6.51 -15.58
C ARG A 202 -6.16 7.33 -14.90
N LEU A 203 -5.60 6.82 -13.80
CA LEU A 203 -4.40 7.45 -13.23
C LEU A 203 -3.16 6.91 -13.94
N GLU A 204 -2.31 7.81 -14.39
CA GLU A 204 -1.08 7.51 -15.11
C GLU A 204 0.12 7.64 -14.17
N LEU A 205 1.14 6.81 -14.36
CA LEU A 205 2.40 6.92 -13.63
C LEU A 205 3.09 8.23 -14.01
N ILE A 206 3.25 9.15 -13.05
CA ILE A 206 3.88 10.45 -13.26
C ILE A 206 5.30 10.55 -12.71
N GLY A 207 5.73 9.58 -11.89
CA GLY A 207 7.06 9.55 -11.31
C GLY A 207 7.14 8.75 -10.02
N HIS A 208 8.15 9.07 -9.20
CA HIS A 208 8.39 8.46 -7.90
C HIS A 208 8.56 9.52 -6.80
N GLY A 209 8.30 9.16 -5.54
CA GLY A 209 8.31 10.09 -4.39
C GLY A 209 9.69 10.44 -3.81
N GLY A 210 10.76 9.94 -4.42
CA GLY A 210 12.14 10.01 -3.90
C GLY A 210 12.42 9.01 -2.78
N ARG A 211 13.62 9.09 -2.20
CA ARG A 211 14.00 8.34 -0.98
C ARG A 211 14.36 9.33 0.11
N LEU A 212 14.37 8.93 1.37
CA LEU A 212 15.06 9.76 2.36
C LEU A 212 16.58 9.71 2.10
N PRO A 213 17.29 10.86 2.12
CA PRO A 213 16.87 12.18 2.61
C PRO A 213 16.46 13.18 1.51
N ASP A 214 16.12 12.72 0.31
CA ASP A 214 15.65 13.57 -0.79
C ASP A 214 14.42 14.39 -0.35
N GLU A 215 14.26 15.58 -0.93
CA GLU A 215 13.07 16.37 -0.72
C GLU A 215 11.85 15.64 -1.32
N PRO A 216 10.71 15.56 -0.62
CA PRO A 216 9.50 14.95 -1.17
C PRO A 216 9.01 15.71 -2.41
N ALA A 217 9.17 15.08 -3.58
CA ALA A 217 8.80 15.63 -4.88
C ALA A 217 8.40 14.50 -5.84
N VAL A 218 7.87 14.87 -7.01
CA VAL A 218 7.67 13.91 -8.11
C VAL A 218 8.91 13.91 -8.98
N TYR A 219 9.67 12.82 -8.91
CA TYR A 219 10.84 12.58 -9.73
C TYR A 219 10.46 11.71 -10.93
N THR A 220 10.81 12.14 -12.15
CA THR A 220 10.39 11.47 -13.38
C THR A 220 11.37 10.41 -13.87
N ASP A 221 12.58 10.35 -13.30
CA ASP A 221 13.57 9.35 -13.67
C ASP A 221 13.24 8.00 -13.03
N LEU A 222 12.77 7.06 -13.85
CA LEU A 222 12.46 5.70 -13.43
C LEU A 222 13.62 4.72 -13.71
N SER A 223 14.83 5.24 -13.96
CA SER A 223 16.01 4.40 -14.19
C SER A 223 16.30 3.51 -12.98
N GLY A 224 16.49 2.22 -13.27
CA GLY A 224 16.82 1.21 -12.26
C GLY A 224 15.63 0.62 -11.52
N PHE A 225 14.39 1.08 -11.78
CA PHE A 225 13.18 0.42 -11.28
C PHE A 225 12.91 -0.86 -12.07
N ASP A 226 12.39 -1.88 -11.39
CA ASP A 226 11.94 -3.15 -11.96
C ASP A 226 10.59 -3.59 -11.36
N THR A 227 10.58 -4.38 -10.30
CA THR A 227 9.38 -4.99 -9.72
C THR A 227 8.39 -3.97 -9.17
N ALA A 228 8.84 -2.79 -8.78
CA ALA A 228 7.95 -1.70 -8.39
C ALA A 228 7.01 -1.27 -9.53
N LEU A 229 7.49 -1.26 -10.78
CA LEU A 229 6.69 -0.90 -11.98
C LEU A 229 5.59 -1.92 -12.29
N GLU A 230 5.69 -3.12 -11.71
CA GLU A 230 4.72 -4.20 -11.85
C GLU A 230 3.80 -4.33 -10.62
N LEU A 231 3.81 -3.35 -9.70
CA LEU A 231 2.89 -3.35 -8.56
C LEU A 231 1.44 -3.17 -9.02
N VAL A 232 1.17 -2.30 -9.99
CA VAL A 232 -0.20 -1.91 -10.38
C VAL A 232 -0.41 -2.09 -11.88
N ALA A 233 -1.49 -2.76 -12.26
CA ALA A 233 -1.88 -2.92 -13.67
C ALA A 233 -2.79 -1.78 -14.16
N SER A 234 -3.76 -1.36 -13.33
CA SER A 234 -4.64 -0.23 -13.62
C SER A 234 -5.06 0.48 -12.34
N ILE A 235 -5.31 1.78 -12.47
CA ILE A 235 -6.09 2.56 -11.52
C ILE A 235 -7.09 3.37 -12.31
N VAL A 236 -8.38 3.21 -12.02
CA VAL A 236 -9.47 3.98 -12.64
C VAL A 236 -10.28 4.64 -11.54
N VAL A 237 -10.52 5.93 -11.69
CA VAL A 237 -11.31 6.73 -10.77
C VAL A 237 -12.54 7.23 -11.50
N THR A 238 -13.73 7.00 -10.94
CA THR A 238 -15.00 7.43 -11.51
C THR A 238 -15.73 8.32 -10.53
N LEU A 239 -16.11 9.52 -10.99
CA LEU A 239 -17.07 10.37 -10.30
C LEU A 239 -18.48 9.89 -10.66
N GLU A 240 -19.29 9.56 -9.65
CA GLU A 240 -20.67 9.06 -9.79
C GLU A 240 -21.73 10.16 -9.60
#